data_AF-A0A392MHN5-F1
#
_entry.id   AF-A0A392MHN5-F1
#
_cell.length_a   1.000
_cell.length_b   1.000
_cell.length_c   1.000
_cell.angle_alpha   90.00
_cell.angle_beta   90.00
_cell.angle_gamma   90.00
#
_symmetry.space_group_name_H-M   'P 1'
#
loop_
_entity.id
_entity.type
_entity.pdbx_description
1 polymer ?
#
loop_
_entity_poly.entity_id
_entity_poly.type
_entity_poly.pdbx_seq_one_letter_code
_entity_poly.pdbx_strand_id
1 'polypeptide(L)' 'TGIGHFSPLGGYHAERDMALILDVARFKYPPHWVPVTFLWNALNTIDQETGQHRG' A
#
# COMPACT_ATOMS: atom_id res chain seq x y z
N THR A 1 -14.41 3.62 -1.82
CA THR A 1 -14.29 4.97 -2.36
C THR A 1 -13.42 5.75 -1.40
N GLY A 2 -12.19 6.00 -1.79
CA GLY A 2 -11.18 6.69 -0.99
C GLY A 2 -9.94 6.88 -1.86
N ILE A 3 -9.42 8.11 -1.93
CA ILE A 3 -8.36 8.54 -2.85
C ILE A 3 -6.97 8.35 -2.18
N GLY A 4 -6.91 7.53 -1.12
CA GLY A 4 -5.74 7.24 -0.30
C GLY A 4 -6.09 6.26 0.81
N HIS A 5 -5.08 5.58 1.36
CA HIS A 5 -5.23 4.63 2.46
C HIS A 5 -3.90 4.46 3.20
N PHE A 6 -3.94 4.29 4.51
CA PHE A 6 -2.78 4.00 5.34
C PHE A 6 -2.98 2.65 6.03
N SER A 7 -1.99 1.76 5.88
CA SER A 7 -1.93 0.47 6.56
C SER A 7 -0.48 0.07 6.81
N PRO A 8 -0.18 -0.68 7.88
CA PRO A 8 1.17 -1.15 8.15
C PRO A 8 1.65 -2.18 7.10
N LEU A 9 2.96 -2.20 6.87
CA LEU A 9 3.62 -3.33 6.21
C LEU A 9 3.97 -4.40 7.25
N GLY A 10 3.51 -5.62 7.02
CA GLY A 10 3.70 -6.75 7.93
C GLY A 10 4.89 -7.65 7.60
N GLY A 11 5.47 -7.51 6.40
CA GLY A 11 6.59 -8.34 5.97
C GLY A 11 6.97 -8.13 4.50
N TYR A 12 8.14 -8.65 4.15
CA TYR A 12 8.68 -8.66 2.78
C TYR A 12 9.05 -10.09 2.38
N HIS A 13 8.61 -10.50 1.20
CA HIS A 13 8.93 -11.80 0.62
C HIS A 13 9.98 -11.62 -0.49
N ALA A 14 11.25 -11.88 -0.17
CA ALA A 14 12.38 -11.61 -1.07
C ALA A 14 12.30 -12.37 -2.41
N GLU A 15 12.00 -13.67 -2.40
CA GLU A 15 12.00 -14.48 -3.65
C GLU A 15 10.93 -14.05 -4.66
N ARG A 16 9.84 -13.42 -4.20
CA ARG A 16 8.70 -13.01 -5.03
C ARG A 16 8.57 -11.50 -5.16
N ASP A 17 9.45 -10.76 -4.52
CA ASP A 17 9.44 -9.31 -4.41
C ASP A 17 8.05 -8.73 -4.05
N MET A 18 7.50 -9.18 -2.92
CA MET A 18 6.18 -8.76 -2.44
C MET A 18 6.22 -8.18 -1.03
N ALA A 19 5.35 -7.21 -0.78
CA ALA A 19 5.10 -6.64 0.54
C ALA A 19 3.72 -7.09 1.06
N LEU A 20 3.65 -7.46 2.34
CA LEU A 20 2.40 -7.78 3.03
C LEU A 20 1.78 -6.51 3.57
N ILE A 21 0.58 -6.15 3.10
CA ILE A 21 -0.21 -5.05 3.65
C ILE A 21 -1.15 -5.62 4.72
N LEU A 22 -1.05 -5.09 5.95
CA LEU A 22 -1.97 -5.40 7.04
C LEU A 22 -3.16 -4.42 7.00
N ASP A 23 -4.06 -4.64 6.03
CA ASP A 23 -5.16 -3.71 5.72
C ASP A 23 -6.08 -3.49 6.93
N VAL A 24 -6.19 -2.22 7.37
CA VAL A 24 -7.03 -1.83 8.51
C VAL A 24 -8.53 -1.77 8.16
N ALA A 25 -8.89 -1.69 6.88
CA ALA A 25 -10.27 -1.78 6.38
C ALA A 25 -10.72 -3.25 6.28
N ARG A 26 -10.61 -3.99 7.40
CA ARG A 26 -10.85 -5.45 7.49
C ARG A 26 -12.24 -5.89 7.06
N PHE A 27 -13.22 -4.98 7.10
CA PHE A 27 -14.58 -5.22 6.59
C PHE A 27 -14.63 -5.39 5.06
N LYS A 28 -13.59 -4.95 4.36
CA LYS A 28 -13.51 -4.90 2.90
C LYS A 28 -12.38 -5.77 2.36
N TYR A 29 -11.22 -5.75 2.99
CA TYR A 29 -10.03 -6.45 2.51
C TYR A 29 -9.32 -7.21 3.64
N PRO A 30 -8.93 -8.47 3.43
CA PRO A 30 -8.02 -9.16 4.33
C PRO A 30 -6.57 -8.65 4.15
N PRO A 31 -5.66 -8.99 5.07
CA PRO A 31 -4.23 -8.84 4.82
C PRO A 31 -3.83 -9.54 3.52
N HIS A 32 -3.06 -8.85 2.67
CA HIS A 32 -2.76 -9.34 1.33
C HIS A 32 -1.35 -8.94 0.89
N TRP A 33 -0.76 -9.77 0.03
CA TRP A 33 0.53 -9.52 -0.59
C TRP A 33 0.36 -8.74 -1.88
N VAL A 34 1.20 -7.74 -2.10
CA VAL A 34 1.27 -7.00 -3.37
C VAL A 34 2.71 -6.99 -3.88
N PRO A 35 2.94 -7.01 -5.21
CA PRO A 35 4.26 -6.74 -5.77
C PRO A 35 4.80 -5.40 -5.29
N VAL A 36 6.09 -5.33 -4.94
CA VAL A 36 6.71 -4.08 -4.46
C VAL A 36 6.64 -2.98 -5.53
N THR A 37 6.81 -3.33 -6.80
CA THR A 37 6.66 -2.38 -7.92
C THR A 37 5.26 -1.77 -8.00
N PHE A 38 4.23 -2.56 -7.69
CA PHE A 38 2.85 -2.07 -7.62
C PHE A 38 2.67 -1.11 -6.45
N LEU A 39 3.19 -1.48 -5.27
CA LEU A 39 3.15 -0.62 -4.09
C LEU A 39 3.89 0.71 -4.33
N TRP A 40 5.09 0.65 -4.91
CA TRP A 40 5.89 1.84 -5.25
C TRP A 40 5.12 2.80 -6.16
N ASN A 41 4.51 2.29 -7.23
CA ASN A 41 3.73 3.12 -8.13
C ASN A 41 2.52 3.77 -7.45
N ALA A 42 1.89 3.09 -6.49
CA ALA A 42 0.79 3.64 -5.71
C ALA A 42 1.26 4.76 -4.76
N LEU A 43 2.41 4.56 -4.11
CA LEU A 43 3.04 5.55 -3.24
C LEU A 43 3.54 6.79 -4.00
N ASN A 44 4.08 6.58 -5.21
CA ASN A 44 4.58 7.62 -6.13
C ASN A 44 3.46 8.45 -6.82
N THR A 45 2.30 8.59 -6.19
CA THR A 45 1.20 9.43 -6.68
C THR A 45 1.05 10.67 -5.79
N ILE A 46 0.69 11.82 -6.39
CA ILE A 46 0.50 13.07 -5.65
C ILE A 46 -0.78 13.01 -4.82
N ASP A 47 -0.65 13.27 -3.52
CA ASP A 47 -1.74 13.56 -2.62
C ASP A 47 -2.23 15.01 -2.85
N GLN A 48 -3.53 15.16 -3.09
CA GLN A 48 -4.14 16.45 -3.44
C GLN A 48 -4.20 17.41 -2.24
N GLU A 49 -4.19 16.89 -1.01
CA GLU A 49 -4.26 17.74 0.19
C GLU A 49 -2.91 18.39 0.50
N THR A 50 -1.81 17.66 0.28
CA THR A 50 -0.46 18.10 0.62
C THR A 50 0.35 18.61 -0.57
N GLY A 51 -0.04 18.24 -1.80
CA GLY A 51 0.73 18.50 -3.02
C GLY A 51 2.04 17.70 -3.09
N GLN A 52 2.22 16.71 -2.20
CA GLN A 52 3.40 15.86 -2.11
C GLN A 52 3.06 14.43 -2.51
N HIS A 53 4.08 13.59 -2.69
CA HIS A 53 3.87 12.15 -2.84
C HIS A 53 3.26 11.56 -1.56
N ARG A 54 2.40 10.54 -1.71
CA ARG A 54 1.72 9.88 -0.57
C ARG A 54 2.70 9.19 0.39
N GLY A 55 3.84 8.74 -0.12
CA GLY A 55 4.93 8.10 0.61
C GLY A 55 6.06 7.68 -0.31
#